data_AF-D8P585-F1
#
_entry.id   AF-D8P585-F1
#
_cell.length_a   1.000
_cell.length_b   1.000
_cell.length_c   1.000
_cell.angle_alpha   90.00
_cell.angle_beta   90.00
_cell.angle_gamma   90.00
#
_symmetry.space_group_name_H-M   'P 1'
#
loop_
_entity.id
_entity.type
_entity.pdbx_description
1 polymer ?
#
loop_
_entity_poly.entity_id
_entity_poly.type
_entity_poly.pdbx_seq_one_letter_code
_entity_poly.pdbx_strand_id
1 'polypeptide(L)'
;MRAHRHRATGRHGRAMRTPRPIPSPAHTQEIPMLALRPGCECCDRDLPPDSTEARICTYECTFCADCAENKLHGICPNCGGELVRRPRRPAAMLARHPASTERIHHPEGCRNAA
;
A
#
# COMPACT_ATOMS: atom_id res chain seq x y z
N MET A 1 19.11 -12.12 77.45
CA MET A 1 17.97 -11.21 77.70
C MET A 1 17.55 -10.61 76.37
N ARG A 2 16.30 -10.86 75.94
CA ARG A 2 15.74 -10.43 74.66
C ARG A 2 15.50 -8.92 74.68
N ALA A 3 15.89 -8.22 73.62
CA ALA A 3 15.40 -6.87 73.34
C ALA A 3 14.78 -6.85 71.94
N HIS A 4 13.46 -6.99 71.91
CA HIS A 4 12.62 -6.66 70.76
C HIS A 4 12.52 -5.14 70.62
N ARG A 5 12.87 -4.57 69.46
CA ARG A 5 12.35 -3.28 68.96
C ARG A 5 12.28 -3.32 67.44
N HIS A 6 11.09 -3.53 66.88
CA HIS A 6 10.15 -2.53 66.38
C HIS A 6 10.42 -2.08 64.94
N ARG A 7 9.70 -2.77 64.04
CA ARG A 7 9.16 -2.40 62.73
C ARG A 7 9.20 -0.89 62.41
N ALA A 8 9.93 -0.50 61.38
CA ALA A 8 9.75 0.77 60.68
C ALA A 8 9.12 0.49 59.30
N THR A 9 7.92 1.01 59.14
CA THR A 9 7.05 0.90 57.98
C THR A 9 7.44 1.89 56.89
N GLY A 10 7.44 1.41 55.64
CA GLY A 10 6.88 2.13 54.49
C GLY A 10 7.62 3.36 53.97
N ARG A 11 8.33 3.20 52.86
CA ARG A 11 8.37 4.23 51.82
C ARG A 11 8.40 3.57 50.45
N HIS A 12 7.25 3.08 50.00
CA HIS A 12 7.05 2.73 48.60
C HIS A 12 7.08 4.04 47.80
N GLY A 13 8.28 4.43 47.34
CA GLY A 13 8.42 5.47 46.34
C GLY A 13 7.71 5.00 45.07
N ARG A 14 6.49 5.49 44.84
CA ARG A 14 5.78 5.32 43.58
C ARG A 14 6.64 5.99 42.51
N ALA A 15 7.37 5.19 41.72
CA ALA A 15 8.05 5.68 40.53
C ALA A 15 6.98 6.36 39.66
N MET A 16 7.09 7.68 39.52
CA MET A 16 6.23 8.44 38.61
C MET A 16 6.51 7.89 37.22
N ARG A 17 5.57 7.11 36.68
CA ARG A 17 5.65 6.64 35.29
C ARG A 17 5.70 7.90 34.44
N THR A 18 6.84 8.14 33.82
CA THR A 18 6.98 9.21 32.84
C THR A 18 5.90 9.01 31.76
N PRO A 19 5.21 10.08 31.32
CA PRO A 19 4.31 9.96 30.20
C PRO A 19 5.09 9.43 28.99
N ARG A 20 4.56 8.43 28.31
CA ARG A 20 5.11 8.01 27.01
C ARG A 20 5.13 9.23 26.09
N PRO A 21 6.21 9.49 25.33
CA PRO A 21 6.25 10.59 24.39
C PRO A 21 5.09 10.45 23.40
N ILE A 22 4.33 11.52 23.22
CA ILE A 22 3.30 11.62 22.18
C ILE A 22 4.03 11.57 20.83
N PRO A 23 3.67 10.67 19.90
CA PRO A 23 4.30 10.65 18.59
C PRO A 23 4.15 12.03 17.91
N SER A 24 5.27 12.55 17.42
CA SER A 24 5.40 13.86 16.75
C SER A 24 4.54 13.91 15.47
N PRO A 25 4.00 15.07 15.04
CA PRO A 25 3.15 15.20 13.84
C PRO A 25 3.88 14.96 12.51
N ALA A 26 5.13 14.50 12.53
CA ALA A 26 5.91 14.16 11.33
C ALA A 26 5.44 12.88 10.62
N HIS A 27 4.53 12.11 11.23
CA HIS A 27 3.82 11.04 10.55
C HIS A 27 2.40 11.50 10.20
N THR A 28 2.30 12.48 9.29
CA THR A 28 1.16 12.49 8.37
C THR A 28 1.24 11.15 7.66
N GLN A 29 0.47 10.17 8.12
CA GLN A 29 0.25 8.96 7.34
C GLN A 29 -0.53 9.43 6.11
N GLU A 30 0.21 9.78 5.05
CA GLU A 30 -0.33 10.01 3.72
C GLU A 30 -1.10 8.74 3.39
N ILE A 31 -2.43 8.80 3.43
CA ILE A 31 -3.26 7.70 2.92
C ILE A 31 -2.88 7.59 1.44
N PRO A 32 -2.20 6.52 1.01
CA PRO A 32 -1.68 6.47 -0.34
C PRO A 32 -2.87 6.39 -1.30
N MET A 33 -3.00 7.41 -2.15
CA MET A 33 -3.97 7.41 -3.24
C MET A 33 -3.45 6.49 -4.35
N LEU A 34 -4.35 5.81 -5.05
CA LEU A 34 -4.03 4.92 -6.18
C LEU A 34 -2.98 5.55 -7.12
N ALA A 35 -1.85 4.90 -7.36
CA ALA A 35 -0.72 5.44 -8.10
C ALA A 35 -1.04 5.70 -9.58
N LEU A 36 -1.97 4.93 -10.19
CA LEU A 36 -2.30 5.03 -11.63
C LEU A 36 -1.07 4.83 -12.54
N ARG A 37 -0.37 3.70 -12.37
CA ARG A 37 0.84 3.35 -13.16
C ARG A 37 0.63 3.49 -14.68
N PRO A 38 1.61 4.02 -15.43
CA PRO A 38 1.41 4.49 -16.79
C PRO A 38 1.48 3.38 -17.86
N GLY A 39 1.73 2.13 -17.49
CA GLY A 39 2.00 1.06 -18.46
C GLY A 39 1.49 -0.32 -18.01
N CYS A 40 1.31 -1.19 -18.99
CA CYS A 40 1.01 -2.60 -18.79
C CYS A 40 2.26 -3.36 -18.36
N GLU A 41 2.24 -4.02 -17.21
CA GLU A 41 3.38 -4.80 -16.71
C GLU A 41 3.74 -6.00 -17.61
N CYS A 42 2.85 -6.40 -18.51
CA CYS A 42 3.05 -7.52 -19.43
C CYS A 42 3.64 -7.13 -20.79
N CYS A 43 3.00 -6.18 -21.48
CA CYS A 43 3.34 -5.82 -22.86
C CYS A 43 3.87 -4.38 -23.03
N ASP A 44 4.04 -3.67 -21.92
CA ASP A 44 4.52 -2.29 -21.83
C ASP A 44 3.68 -1.22 -22.55
N ARG A 45 2.49 -1.59 -23.07
CA ARG A 45 1.55 -0.62 -23.66
C ARG A 45 1.21 0.48 -22.65
N ASP A 46 1.16 1.72 -23.13
CA ASP A 46 0.72 2.87 -22.35
C ASP A 46 -0.73 2.75 -21.86
N LEU A 47 -0.91 3.07 -20.59
CA LEU A 47 -2.18 3.07 -19.88
C LEU A 47 -2.33 4.39 -19.13
N PRO A 48 -2.70 5.48 -19.83
CA PRO A 48 -2.84 6.80 -19.22
C PRO A 48 -3.88 6.80 -18.07
N PRO A 49 -3.84 7.80 -17.17
CA PRO A 49 -4.65 7.81 -15.94
C PRO A 49 -6.18 7.72 -16.18
N ASP A 50 -6.63 8.12 -17.36
CA ASP A 50 -8.01 8.10 -17.83
C ASP A 50 -8.36 6.91 -18.75
N SER A 51 -7.40 6.01 -18.99
CA SER A 51 -7.56 4.82 -19.83
C SER A 51 -8.72 3.94 -19.37
N THR A 52 -9.56 3.55 -20.33
CA THR A 52 -10.62 2.54 -20.14
C THR A 52 -10.09 1.11 -20.17
N GLU A 53 -8.87 0.93 -20.67
CA GLU A 53 -8.25 -0.36 -20.94
C GLU A 53 -7.37 -0.85 -19.80
N ALA A 54 -7.14 -0.03 -18.78
CA ALA A 54 -6.38 -0.46 -17.61
C ALA A 54 -7.20 -1.42 -16.73
N ARG A 55 -6.57 -2.53 -16.36
CA ARG A 55 -6.99 -3.46 -15.33
C ARG A 55 -5.99 -3.42 -14.18
N ILE A 56 -6.47 -3.60 -12.95
CA ILE A 56 -5.67 -3.48 -11.74
C ILE A 56 -6.07 -4.53 -10.70
N CYS A 57 -5.12 -4.93 -9.85
CA CYS A 57 -5.39 -5.69 -8.62
C CYS A 57 -5.27 -4.82 -7.36
N THR A 58 -5.46 -5.40 -6.17
CA THR A 58 -5.35 -4.71 -4.87
C THR A 58 -3.97 -4.18 -4.53
N TYR A 59 -2.92 -4.73 -5.17
CA TYR A 59 -1.53 -4.28 -5.05
C TYR A 59 -1.11 -3.30 -6.15
N GLU A 60 -2.08 -2.83 -6.93
CA GLU A 60 -1.87 -1.90 -8.03
C GLU A 60 -1.04 -2.42 -9.21
N CYS A 61 -0.87 -3.75 -9.33
CA CYS A 61 -0.32 -4.34 -10.54
C CYS A 61 -1.22 -4.01 -11.73
N THR A 62 -0.67 -3.37 -12.76
CA THR A 62 -1.45 -2.77 -13.85
C THR A 62 -1.24 -3.53 -15.17
N PHE A 63 -2.33 -3.93 -15.80
CA PHE A 63 -2.32 -4.65 -17.09
C PHE A 63 -3.33 -4.04 -18.06
N CYS A 64 -3.10 -4.16 -19.37
CA CYS A 64 -4.13 -3.80 -20.35
C CYS A 64 -5.22 -4.87 -20.42
N ALA A 65 -6.42 -4.49 -20.89
CA ALA A 65 -7.56 -5.39 -21.07
C ALA A 65 -7.17 -6.64 -21.88
N ASP A 66 -6.46 -6.46 -22.99
CA ASP A 66 -6.02 -7.58 -23.84
C ASP A 66 -5.16 -8.60 -23.08
N CYS A 67 -4.22 -8.16 -22.24
CA CYS A 67 -3.38 -9.07 -21.46
C CYS A 67 -4.18 -9.71 -20.33
N ALA A 68 -5.01 -8.93 -19.64
CA ALA A 68 -5.85 -9.42 -18.57
C ALA A 68 -6.81 -10.53 -19.05
N GLU A 69 -7.39 -10.39 -20.24
CA GLU A 69 -8.35 -11.34 -20.80
C GLU A 69 -7.66 -12.53 -21.48
N ASN A 70 -6.71 -12.27 -22.39
CA ASN A 70 -6.21 -13.29 -23.29
C ASN A 70 -4.96 -14.04 -22.77
N LYS A 71 -4.24 -13.47 -21.79
CA LYS A 71 -3.01 -14.08 -21.24
C LYS A 71 -3.14 -14.48 -19.78
N LEU A 72 -3.90 -13.69 -19.02
CA LEU A 72 -3.95 -13.78 -17.56
C LEU A 72 -5.31 -14.31 -17.05
N HIS A 73 -6.30 -14.46 -17.93
CA HIS A 73 -7.63 -14.97 -17.62
C HIS A 73 -8.29 -14.32 -16.39
N GLY A 74 -8.09 -13.01 -16.22
CA GLY A 74 -8.62 -12.21 -15.13
C GLY A 74 -7.87 -12.34 -13.80
N ILE A 75 -6.76 -13.08 -13.74
CA ILE A 75 -5.98 -13.31 -12.52
C ILE A 75 -4.62 -12.63 -12.61
N CYS A 76 -4.27 -11.85 -11.59
CA CYS A 76 -2.99 -11.17 -11.51
C CYS A 76 -1.86 -12.21 -11.32
N PRO A 77 -0.86 -12.26 -12.20
CA PRO A 77 0.24 -13.23 -12.09
C PRO A 77 1.17 -12.94 -10.91
N ASN A 78 1.14 -11.71 -10.38
CA ASN A 78 2.04 -11.29 -9.31
C ASN A 78 1.48 -11.58 -7.91
N CYS A 79 0.15 -11.54 -7.74
CA CYS A 79 -0.50 -11.68 -6.43
C CYS A 79 -1.64 -12.71 -6.37
N GLY A 80 -2.02 -13.32 -7.50
CA GLY A 80 -3.12 -14.29 -7.58
C GLY A 80 -4.53 -13.70 -7.38
N GLY A 81 -4.65 -12.38 -7.26
CA GLY A 81 -5.94 -11.69 -7.10
C GLY A 81 -6.63 -11.38 -8.43
N GLU A 82 -7.87 -10.90 -8.36
CA GLU A 82 -8.62 -10.50 -9.55
C GLU A 82 -8.05 -9.25 -10.24
N LEU A 83 -8.21 -9.21 -11.57
CA LEU A 83 -7.94 -8.05 -12.41
C LEU A 83 -9.25 -7.38 -12.81
N VAL A 84 -9.53 -6.24 -12.19
CA VAL A 84 -10.77 -5.45 -12.43
C VAL A 84 -10.45 -4.15 -13.14
N ARG A 85 -11.47 -3.47 -13.71
CA ARG A 85 -11.27 -2.15 -14.32
C ARG A 85 -10.65 -1.18 -13.32
N ARG A 86 -9.55 -0.52 -13.73
CA ARG A 86 -8.87 0.48 -12.90
C ARG A 86 -9.77 1.71 -12.69
N PRO A 87 -10.04 2.12 -11.45
CA PRO A 87 -10.72 3.39 -11.19
C PRO A 87 -9.92 4.56 -11.77
N ARG A 88 -10.63 5.52 -12.37
CA ARG A 88 -10.01 6.70 -13.00
C ARG A 88 -10.13 7.91 -12.09
N ARG A 89 -9.06 8.69 -11.99
CA ARG A 89 -9.07 9.96 -11.26
C ARG A 89 -9.61 11.08 -12.15
N PRO A 90 -10.61 11.86 -11.71
CA PRO A 90 -11.11 13.00 -12.47
C PRO A 90 -10.00 14.02 -12.78
N ALA A 91 -10.10 14.72 -13.92
CA ALA A 91 -9.07 15.65 -14.39
C ALA A 91 -8.68 16.72 -13.36
N ALA A 92 -9.67 17.32 -12.68
CA ALA A 92 -9.41 18.30 -11.62
C ALA A 92 -8.60 17.72 -10.44
N MET A 93 -8.78 16.43 -10.15
CA MET A 93 -8.03 15.74 -9.10
C MET A 93 -6.66 15.29 -9.59
N LEU A 94 -6.47 14.99 -10.88
CA LEU A 94 -5.15 14.70 -11.46
C LEU A 94 -4.20 15.90 -11.38
N ALA A 95 -4.71 17.12 -11.52
CA ALA A 95 -3.91 18.32 -11.35
C ALA A 95 -3.37 18.50 -9.91
N ARG A 96 -4.11 18.02 -8.91
CA ARG A 96 -3.75 18.11 -7.48
C ARG A 96 -3.00 16.89 -6.97
N HIS A 97 -3.32 15.74 -7.53
CA HIS A 97 -2.80 14.43 -7.17
C HIS A 97 -2.40 13.73 -8.48
N PRO A 98 -1.20 14.02 -9.00
CA PRO A 98 -0.75 13.47 -10.28
C PRO A 98 -0.68 11.95 -10.23
N ALA A 99 -0.81 11.33 -11.40
CA ALA A 99 -0.53 9.91 -11.56
C ALA A 99 0.98 9.66 -11.48
N SER A 100 1.35 8.43 -11.13
CA SER A 100 2.74 8.00 -11.11
C SER A 100 3.33 7.98 -12.52
N THR A 101 4.59 8.38 -12.61
CA THR A 101 5.43 8.24 -13.80
C THR A 101 6.25 6.95 -13.78
N GLU A 102 6.19 6.19 -12.69
CA GLU A 102 6.95 4.96 -12.52
C GLU A 102 6.36 3.83 -13.36
N ARG A 103 7.16 3.32 -14.29
CA ARG A 103 6.83 2.20 -15.16
C ARG A 103 7.41 0.91 -14.58
N ILE A 104 6.56 -0.10 -14.50
CA ILE A 104 6.94 -1.46 -14.14
C ILE A 104 6.64 -2.34 -15.35
N HIS A 105 7.65 -3.08 -15.81
CA HIS A 105 7.52 -4.04 -16.91
C HIS A 105 8.16 -5.36 -16.48
N HIS A 106 7.35 -6.40 -16.38
CA HIS A 106 7.72 -7.72 -15.88
C HIS A 106 7.08 -8.81 -16.75
N PRO A 107 7.51 -8.95 -18.02
CA PRO A 107 6.87 -9.82 -19.00
C PRO A 107 6.92 -11.31 -18.63
N GLU A 108 7.84 -11.74 -17.77
CA GLU A 108 7.97 -13.10 -17.27
C GLU A 108 6.75 -13.60 -16.49
N GLY A 109 6.16 -12.79 -15.60
CA GLY A 109 4.93 -13.17 -14.89
C GLY A 109 3.77 -13.43 -15.85
N CYS A 110 3.78 -12.77 -17.01
CA CYS A 110 2.73 -12.85 -18.00
C CYS A 110 2.89 -14.02 -19.01
N ARG A 111 4.05 -14.69 -19.01
CA ARG A 111 4.30 -15.88 -19.83
C ARG A 111 3.76 -17.17 -19.19
N ASN A 112 3.52 -17.15 -17.89
CA ASN A 112 3.25 -18.35 -17.08
C ASN A 112 1.81 -18.48 -16.57
N ALA A 113 0.87 -17.64 -17.04
CA ALA A 113 -0.53 -17.66 -16.59
C ALA A 113 -1.44 -18.57 -17.45
N ALA A 114 -0.87 -19.60 -18.08
CA ALA A 114 -1.60 -20.59 -18.88
C ALA A 114 -2.32 -21.62 -18.00
#